data_AF-A0A9L0RHA2-F1
#
_entry.id   AF-A0A9L0RHA2-F1
#
_cell.length_a   1.000
_cell.length_b   1.000
_cell.length_c   1.000
_cell.angle_alpha   90.00
_cell.angle_beta   90.00
_cell.angle_gamma   90.00
#
_symmetry.space_group_name_H-M   'P 1'
#
loop_
_entity.id
_entity.type
_entity.pdbx_description
1 polymer ?
#
loop_
_entity_poly.entity_id
_entity_poly.type
_entity_poly.pdbx_seq_one_letter_code
_entity_poly.pdbx_strand_id
1 'polypeptide(L)'
;MPPKGKSGSGKAGKGRSALSYHLLPIILFLLRKSGPELTSVPIFRHFLYVGHLPQHGLVRHILCEKHGRIMEAMEKLKSGMRFNEVAAQYSEDKARQGGDLGWMTRGSMVGPFQEAAFALPISGLDKPVFTDPPVKTKFGYHIIMVEGRK
;
A
#
# COMPACT_ATOMS: atom_id res chain seq x y z
N MET A 1 19.14 49.33 -31.77
CA MET A 1 17.84 48.60 -31.81
C MET A 1 18.14 47.15 -32.18
N PRO A 2 17.46 46.10 -31.66
CA PRO A 2 16.46 45.96 -30.57
C PRO A 2 16.87 44.78 -29.60
N PRO A 3 15.97 44.11 -28.84
CA PRO A 3 15.00 44.57 -27.85
C PRO A 3 15.19 43.98 -26.43
N LYS A 4 14.50 44.62 -25.47
CA LYS A 4 14.24 44.17 -24.10
C LYS A 4 13.46 42.86 -24.05
N GLY A 5 13.68 42.09 -22.99
CA GLY A 5 13.05 40.80 -22.74
C GLY A 5 11.53 40.82 -22.55
N LYS A 6 10.95 39.62 -22.66
CA LYS A 6 9.69 39.24 -22.04
C LYS A 6 9.74 37.77 -21.63
N SER A 7 9.53 37.55 -20.33
CA SER A 7 9.07 36.29 -19.76
C SER A 7 7.68 35.95 -20.30
N GLY A 8 7.45 34.68 -20.65
CA GLY A 8 6.16 34.20 -21.10
C GLY A 8 6.06 32.68 -20.98
N SER A 9 5.93 32.19 -19.74
CA SER A 9 5.50 30.83 -19.44
C SER A 9 4.00 30.70 -19.69
N GLY A 10 3.62 30.11 -20.82
CA GLY A 10 2.24 29.78 -21.15
C GLY A 10 2.09 28.28 -21.43
N LYS A 11 2.09 27.44 -20.37
CA LYS A 11 1.53 26.08 -20.50
C LYS A 11 0.08 26.13 -20.03
N ALA A 12 -0.82 26.19 -21.01
CA ALA A 12 -2.25 26.05 -20.81
C ALA A 12 -2.55 24.74 -20.06
N GLY A 13 -3.09 24.88 -18.84
CA GLY A 13 -3.63 23.77 -18.08
C GLY A 13 -4.80 23.15 -18.82
N LYS A 14 -4.67 21.88 -19.17
CA LYS A 14 -5.78 21.08 -19.69
C LYS A 14 -6.76 20.88 -18.54
N GLY A 15 -7.93 21.52 -18.65
CA GLY A 15 -8.94 21.62 -17.61
C GLY A 15 -9.37 20.28 -17.05
N ARG A 16 -9.32 20.16 -15.73
CA ARG A 16 -10.19 19.25 -14.99
C ARG A 16 -11.41 20.08 -14.61
N SER A 17 -12.55 19.77 -15.20
CA SER A 17 -13.80 20.47 -14.94
C SER A 17 -14.12 20.42 -13.44
N ALA A 18 -14.35 21.58 -12.85
CA ALA A 18 -14.99 21.75 -11.55
C ALA A 18 -16.48 21.35 -11.64
N LEU A 19 -16.77 20.11 -12.02
CA LEU A 19 -18.12 19.54 -11.91
C LEU A 19 -18.36 19.14 -10.45
N SER A 20 -18.68 20.19 -9.70
CA SER A 20 -19.63 20.27 -8.60
C SER A 20 -19.50 19.23 -7.47
N TYR A 21 -18.70 19.60 -6.48
CA TYR A 21 -18.75 19.09 -5.10
C TYR A 21 -20.13 19.29 -4.41
N HIS A 22 -21.10 19.92 -5.08
CA HIS A 22 -22.46 20.15 -4.58
C HIS A 22 -23.43 18.96 -4.78
N LEU A 23 -23.04 17.90 -5.50
CA LEU A 23 -23.90 16.73 -5.72
C LEU A 23 -23.65 15.58 -4.72
N LEU A 24 -22.53 15.60 -4.00
CA LEU A 24 -22.16 14.57 -3.01
C LEU A 24 -23.19 14.41 -1.85
N PRO A 25 -23.69 15.48 -1.21
CA PRO A 25 -24.71 15.31 -0.18
C PRO A 25 -26.06 14.82 -0.74
N ILE A 26 -26.37 15.13 -2.01
CA ILE A 26 -27.59 14.68 -2.67
C ILE A 26 -27.50 13.18 -3.00
N ILE A 27 -26.35 12.71 -3.49
CA ILE A 27 -26.11 11.28 -3.74
C ILE A 27 -26.15 10.48 -2.42
N LEU A 28 -25.55 10.99 -1.35
CA LEU A 28 -25.59 10.34 -0.03
C LEU A 28 -27.02 10.30 0.57
N PHE A 29 -27.81 11.35 0.35
CA PHE A 29 -29.22 11.40 0.76
C PHE A 29 -30.10 10.43 -0.04
N LEU A 30 -29.89 10.34 -1.36
CA LEU A 30 -30.62 9.40 -2.22
C LEU A 30 -30.27 7.94 -1.90
N LEU A 31 -29.01 7.65 -1.54
CA LEU A 31 -28.57 6.31 -1.12
C LEU A 31 -29.16 5.86 0.23
N ARG A 32 -29.53 6.80 1.10
CA ARG A 32 -30.22 6.49 2.38
C ARG A 32 -31.71 6.19 2.20
N LYS A 33 -32.29 6.54 1.04
CA LYS A 33 -33.69 6.30 0.68
C LYS A 33 -33.90 5.02 -0.13
N SER A 34 -32.89 4.55 -0.86
CA SER A 34 -32.90 3.23 -1.51
C SER A 34 -32.47 2.17 -0.49
N GLY A 35 -33.31 1.15 -0.26
CA GLY A 35 -33.06 0.07 0.68
C GLY A 35 -31.79 -0.75 0.41
N PRO A 36 -31.52 -1.80 1.22
CA PRO A 36 -30.25 -2.57 1.26
C PRO A 36 -29.88 -3.34 -0.04
N GLU A 37 -30.57 -3.07 -1.15
CA GLU A 37 -30.42 -3.76 -2.42
C GLU A 37 -29.38 -3.10 -3.34
N LEU A 38 -29.04 -1.81 -3.16
CA LEU A 38 -27.99 -1.15 -3.95
C LEU A 38 -26.57 -1.34 -3.40
N THR A 39 -26.42 -1.79 -2.15
CA THR A 39 -25.11 -2.05 -1.52
C THR A 39 -24.46 -3.35 -1.98
N SER A 40 -25.17 -4.21 -2.73
CA SER A 40 -24.69 -5.49 -3.23
C SER A 40 -24.10 -5.43 -4.65
N VAL A 41 -24.18 -4.28 -5.34
CA VAL A 41 -23.66 -4.14 -6.70
C VAL A 41 -22.13 -3.91 -6.65
N PRO A 42 -21.31 -4.78 -7.26
CA PRO A 42 -19.84 -4.70 -7.15
C PRO A 42 -19.25 -3.38 -7.67
N ILE A 43 -19.94 -2.71 -8.60
CA ILE A 43 -19.53 -1.42 -9.17
C ILE A 43 -19.68 -0.27 -8.15
N PHE A 44 -20.63 -0.36 -7.21
CA PHE A 44 -20.90 0.71 -6.25
C PHE A 44 -19.84 0.82 -5.15
N ARG A 45 -19.19 -0.30 -4.81
CA ARG A 45 -18.07 -0.33 -3.86
C ARG A 45 -16.81 0.34 -4.41
N HIS A 46 -16.67 0.40 -5.74
CA HIS A 46 -15.50 1.01 -6.39
C HIS A 46 -15.51 2.55 -6.27
N PHE A 47 -16.67 3.20 -6.35
CA PHE A 47 -16.75 4.66 -6.45
C PHE A 47 -16.69 5.40 -5.10
N LEU A 48 -17.13 4.77 -4.00
CA LEU A 48 -17.06 5.33 -2.64
C LEU A 48 -15.67 5.23 -1.98
N TYR A 49 -14.76 4.42 -2.53
CA TYR A 49 -13.43 4.16 -1.95
C TYR A 49 -12.26 4.86 -2.65
N VAL A 50 -12.50 5.66 -3.70
CA VAL A 50 -11.41 6.35 -4.42
C VAL A 50 -10.93 7.62 -3.69
N GLY A 51 -11.65 8.09 -2.66
CA GLY A 51 -11.39 9.37 -2.00
C GLY A 51 -10.42 9.36 -0.80
N HIS A 52 -10.08 8.20 -0.22
CA HIS A 52 -9.29 8.17 1.01
C HIS A 52 -8.47 6.89 1.19
N LEU A 53 -7.85 6.40 0.11
CA LEU A 53 -6.90 5.31 0.26
C LEU A 53 -5.62 5.83 0.93
N PRO A 54 -5.10 5.09 1.92
CA PRO A 54 -3.85 5.42 2.58
C PRO A 54 -2.73 5.55 1.56
N GLN A 55 -2.01 6.66 1.63
CA GLN A 55 -0.96 6.98 0.68
C GLN A 55 0.39 6.46 1.15
N HIS A 56 0.58 6.27 2.46
CA HIS A 56 1.82 5.76 3.01
C HIS A 56 1.58 4.59 3.98
N GLY A 57 2.51 3.62 3.96
CA GLY A 57 2.55 2.51 4.91
C GLY A 57 3.93 2.39 5.52
N LEU A 58 4.02 2.19 6.83
CA LEU A 58 5.25 1.77 7.51
C LEU A 58 5.35 0.25 7.34
N VAL A 59 6.29 -0.20 6.52
CA VAL A 59 6.35 -1.61 6.07
C VAL A 59 7.67 -2.24 6.50
N ARG A 60 7.59 -3.50 6.91
CA ARG A 60 8.73 -4.35 7.19
C ARG A 60 8.62 -5.63 6.37
N HIS A 61 9.75 -6.15 5.89
CA HIS A 61 9.76 -7.37 5.08
C HIS A 61 10.94 -8.29 5.36
N ILE A 62 10.80 -9.55 4.96
CA ILE A 62 11.87 -10.52 4.83
C ILE A 62 11.91 -10.89 3.35
N LEU A 63 13.04 -10.63 2.70
CA LEU A 63 13.26 -10.95 1.30
C LEU A 63 14.23 -12.11 1.18
N CYS A 64 13.86 -13.17 0.45
CA CYS A 64 14.81 -14.19 0.00
C CYS A 64 14.59 -14.49 -1.48
N GLU A 65 15.67 -14.59 -2.26
CA GLU A 65 15.57 -14.98 -3.67
C GLU A 65 15.03 -16.41 -3.83
N LYS A 66 15.52 -17.32 -2.98
CA LYS A 66 15.20 -18.76 -3.00
C LYS A 66 13.94 -19.08 -2.19
N HIS A 67 13.08 -19.92 -2.76
CA HIS A 67 11.85 -20.36 -2.11
C HIS A 67 12.10 -21.16 -0.81
N GLY A 68 13.12 -22.05 -0.78
CA GLY A 68 13.44 -22.82 0.43
C GLY A 68 13.78 -21.91 1.62
N ARG A 69 14.60 -20.87 1.39
CA ARG A 69 15.04 -19.95 2.44
C ARG A 69 13.90 -19.13 3.04
N ILE A 70 12.94 -18.69 2.22
CA ILE A 70 11.78 -17.93 2.74
C ILE A 70 10.83 -18.83 3.52
N MET A 71 10.73 -20.12 3.15
CA MET A 71 9.90 -21.08 3.88
C MET A 71 10.49 -21.39 5.25
N GLU A 72 11.81 -21.53 5.36
CA GLU A 72 12.48 -21.63 6.66
C GLU A 72 12.23 -20.38 7.53
N ALA A 73 12.31 -19.18 6.95
CA ALA A 73 11.99 -17.93 7.65
C ALA A 73 10.52 -17.91 8.14
N MET A 74 9.59 -18.38 7.31
CA MET A 74 8.17 -18.51 7.66
C MET A 74 7.97 -19.46 8.85
N GLU A 75 8.66 -20.59 8.88
CA GLU A 75 8.61 -21.54 9.99
C GLU A 75 9.10 -20.90 11.30
N LYS A 76 10.16 -20.09 11.26
CA LYS A 76 10.65 -19.37 12.44
C LYS A 76 9.66 -18.33 12.95
N LEU A 77 8.98 -17.62 12.05
CA LEU A 77 7.89 -16.72 12.44
C LEU A 77 6.73 -17.49 13.08
N LYS A 78 6.34 -18.63 12.51
CA LYS A 78 5.28 -19.49 13.05
C LYS A 78 5.64 -20.13 14.38
N SER A 79 6.94 -20.35 14.65
CA SER A 79 7.41 -20.80 15.97
C SER A 79 7.46 -19.68 17.02
N GLY A 80 7.08 -18.44 16.67
CA GLY A 80 7.03 -17.31 17.58
C GLY A 80 8.30 -16.46 17.67
N MET A 81 9.27 -16.66 16.78
CA MET A 81 10.45 -15.78 16.72
C MET A 81 10.03 -14.38 16.26
N ARG A 82 10.63 -13.33 16.83
CA ARG A 82 10.27 -11.94 16.50
C ARG A 82 10.62 -11.64 15.03
N PHE A 83 9.77 -10.87 14.36
CA PHE A 83 9.94 -10.59 12.93
C PHE A 83 11.29 -9.95 12.60
N ASN A 84 11.74 -9.00 13.42
CA ASN A 84 13.03 -8.33 13.26
C ASN A 84 14.22 -9.29 13.38
N GLU A 85 14.13 -10.32 14.22
CA GLU A 85 15.18 -11.33 14.38
C GLU A 85 15.23 -12.27 13.18
N VAL A 86 14.06 -12.73 12.71
CA VAL A 86 13.98 -13.54 11.49
C VAL A 86 14.51 -12.74 10.30
N ALA A 87 14.14 -11.48 10.17
CA ALA A 87 14.66 -10.62 9.11
C ALA A 87 16.18 -10.42 9.19
N ALA A 88 16.75 -10.27 10.38
CA ALA A 88 18.19 -10.15 10.55
C ALA A 88 18.95 -11.41 10.11
N GLN A 89 18.36 -12.60 10.25
CA GLN A 89 19.00 -13.87 9.91
C GLN A 89 18.76 -14.29 8.45
N TYR A 90 17.54 -14.11 7.95
CA TYR A 90 17.11 -14.70 6.69
C TYR A 90 17.03 -13.69 5.54
N SER A 91 16.74 -12.42 5.82
CA SER A 91 16.50 -11.43 4.78
C SER A 91 17.78 -11.07 4.03
N GLU A 92 17.67 -10.93 2.72
CA GLU A 92 18.71 -10.44 1.81
C GLU A 92 18.63 -8.91 1.64
N ASP A 93 17.55 -8.29 2.12
CA ASP A 93 17.38 -6.84 2.15
C ASP A 93 17.02 -6.32 3.55
N LYS A 94 17.54 -5.16 3.91
CA LYS A 94 17.35 -4.49 5.22
C LYS A 94 17.54 -5.38 6.45
N ALA A 95 18.31 -6.47 6.35
CA ALA A 95 18.53 -7.43 7.44
C ALA A 95 19.06 -6.74 8.71
N ARG A 96 20.01 -5.81 8.56
CA ARG A 96 20.58 -5.04 9.69
C ARG A 96 19.58 -4.10 10.36
N GLN A 97 18.49 -3.75 9.67
CA GLN A 97 17.38 -2.95 10.22
C GLN A 97 16.21 -3.84 10.66
N GLY A 98 16.41 -5.16 10.74
CA GLY A 98 15.34 -6.13 11.02
C GLY A 98 14.25 -6.13 9.95
N GLY A 99 14.59 -5.82 8.70
CA GLY A 99 13.65 -5.79 7.57
C GLY A 99 12.89 -4.49 7.39
N ASP A 100 13.20 -3.44 8.16
CA ASP A 100 12.46 -2.17 8.12
C ASP A 100 12.70 -1.41 6.80
N LEU A 101 11.64 -1.18 6.03
CA LEU A 101 11.68 -0.34 4.84
C LEU A 101 11.31 1.12 5.15
N GLY A 102 10.78 1.38 6.35
CA GLY A 102 10.26 2.68 6.73
C GLY A 102 8.93 3.00 6.04
N TRP A 103 8.63 4.29 5.94
CA TRP A 103 7.40 4.78 5.31
C TRP A 103 7.51 4.73 3.79
N MET A 104 6.75 3.81 3.19
CA MET A 104 6.65 3.60 1.75
C MET A 104 5.39 4.26 1.19
N THR A 105 5.52 4.95 0.05
CA THR A 105 4.39 5.60 -0.62
C THR A 105 3.73 4.64 -1.60
N ARG A 106 2.40 4.66 -1.71
CA ARG A 106 1.66 3.96 -2.77
C ARG A 106 2.18 4.42 -4.14
N GLY A 107 2.57 3.47 -4.98
CA GLY A 107 3.22 3.66 -6.27
C GLY A 107 4.74 3.47 -6.25
N SER A 108 5.38 3.50 -5.08
CA SER A 108 6.83 3.27 -4.94
C SER A 108 7.22 1.80 -4.74
N MET A 109 6.24 0.94 -4.43
CA MET A 109 6.42 -0.50 -4.22
C MET A 109 6.11 -1.28 -5.51
N VAL A 110 6.71 -2.46 -5.66
CA VAL A 110 6.35 -3.37 -6.77
C VAL A 110 4.92 -3.87 -6.61
N GLY A 111 4.18 -4.03 -7.71
CA GLY A 111 2.73 -4.32 -7.71
C GLY A 111 2.28 -5.39 -6.72
N PRO A 112 2.80 -6.63 -6.79
CA PRO A 112 2.38 -7.71 -5.87
C PRO A 112 2.69 -7.40 -4.40
N PHE A 113 3.85 -6.77 -4.14
CA PHE A 113 4.23 -6.36 -2.79
C PHE A 113 3.27 -5.29 -2.26
N GLN A 114 2.96 -4.30 -3.09
CA GLN A 114 2.06 -3.22 -2.74
C GLN A 114 0.67 -3.74 -2.41
N GLU A 115 0.11 -4.59 -3.26
CA GLU A 115 -1.23 -5.15 -3.07
C GLU A 115 -1.31 -5.92 -1.75
N ALA A 116 -0.32 -6.76 -1.46
CA ALA A 116 -0.24 -7.51 -0.23
C ALA A 116 -0.05 -6.59 1.01
N ALA A 117 0.89 -5.64 0.96
CA ALA A 117 1.09 -4.68 2.04
C ALA A 117 -0.18 -3.86 2.29
N PHE A 118 -0.92 -3.47 1.24
CA PHE A 118 -2.13 -2.69 1.41
C PHE A 118 -3.35 -3.51 1.88
N ALA A 119 -3.36 -4.81 1.61
CA ALA A 119 -4.38 -5.74 2.08
C ALA A 119 -4.20 -6.14 3.56
N LEU A 120 -2.97 -6.09 4.09
CA LEU A 120 -2.70 -6.40 5.48
C LEU A 120 -3.23 -5.33 6.45
N PRO A 121 -3.77 -5.74 7.61
CA PRO A 121 -4.05 -4.83 8.71
C PRO A 121 -2.74 -4.35 9.37
N ILE A 122 -2.83 -3.23 10.07
CA ILE A 122 -1.71 -2.75 10.90
C ILE A 122 -1.53 -3.71 12.08
N SER A 123 -0.29 -4.07 12.35
CA SER A 123 0.09 -4.98 13.44
C SER A 123 1.41 -4.56 14.08
N GLY A 124 1.64 -4.96 15.33
CA GLY A 124 2.90 -4.71 16.04
C GLY A 124 3.82 -5.93 16.04
N LEU A 125 5.09 -5.74 16.41
CA LEU A 125 6.07 -6.83 16.47
C LEU A 125 5.71 -7.94 17.49
N ASP A 126 4.94 -7.63 18.53
CA ASP A 126 4.55 -8.61 19.54
C ASP A 126 3.37 -9.49 19.09
N LYS A 127 2.54 -9.00 18.17
CA LYS A 127 1.41 -9.72 17.55
C LYS A 127 1.40 -9.44 16.04
N PRO A 128 2.41 -9.94 15.30
CA PRO A 128 2.58 -9.57 13.91
C PRO A 128 1.53 -10.26 13.05
N VAL A 129 0.93 -9.50 12.13
CA VAL A 129 0.12 -10.03 11.03
C VAL A 129 0.93 -9.84 9.76
N PHE A 130 1.27 -10.96 9.14
CA PHE A 130 2.12 -10.99 7.96
C PHE A 130 1.49 -11.82 6.84
N THR A 131 2.03 -11.68 5.64
CA THR A 131 1.58 -12.45 4.46
C THR A 131 1.89 -13.92 4.62
N ASP A 132 0.87 -14.78 4.55
CA ASP A 132 0.98 -16.23 4.44
C ASP A 132 0.00 -16.70 3.36
N PRO A 133 0.47 -17.20 2.19
CA PRO A 133 1.85 -17.55 1.83
C PRO A 133 2.76 -16.35 1.48
N PRO A 134 4.09 -16.56 1.31
CA PRO A 134 5.02 -15.53 0.86
C PRO A 134 4.66 -14.95 -0.52
N VAL A 135 4.88 -13.65 -0.69
CA VAL A 135 4.57 -12.92 -1.93
C VAL A 135 5.74 -12.99 -2.89
N LYS A 136 5.52 -13.53 -4.09
CA LYS A 136 6.55 -13.52 -5.16
C LYS A 136 6.58 -12.16 -5.86
N THR A 137 7.79 -11.63 -6.04
CA THR A 137 8.07 -10.49 -6.91
C THR A 137 9.28 -10.79 -7.79
N LYS A 138 9.66 -9.82 -8.64
CA LYS A 138 10.89 -9.90 -9.45
C LYS A 138 12.18 -10.02 -8.63
N PHE A 139 12.15 -9.66 -7.35
CA PHE A 139 13.32 -9.71 -6.46
C PHE A 139 13.45 -11.03 -5.69
N GLY A 140 12.41 -11.87 -5.69
CA GLY A 140 12.37 -13.04 -4.83
C GLY A 140 11.02 -13.21 -4.15
N TYR A 141 11.03 -13.83 -2.98
CA TYR A 141 9.87 -14.05 -2.13
C TYR A 141 9.94 -13.16 -0.91
N HIS A 142 8.78 -12.63 -0.54
CA HIS A 142 8.64 -11.63 0.50
C HIS A 142 7.66 -12.13 1.56
N ILE A 143 8.05 -12.05 2.83
CA ILE A 143 7.08 -12.05 3.93
C ILE A 143 6.95 -10.60 4.37
N ILE A 144 5.75 -10.06 4.38
CA ILE A 144 5.50 -8.62 4.56
C ILE A 144 4.65 -8.43 5.82
N MET A 145 4.96 -7.41 6.61
CA MET A 145 4.11 -6.92 7.69
C MET A 145 4.00 -5.39 7.63
N VAL A 146 2.92 -4.85 8.21
CA VAL A 146 2.66 -3.40 8.24
C VAL A 146 2.49 -2.93 9.67
N GLU A 147 3.28 -1.93 10.05
CA GLU A 147 3.31 -1.36 11.41
C GLU A 147 2.52 -0.04 11.52
N GLY A 148 2.22 0.60 10.40
CA GLY A 148 1.52 1.88 10.39
C GLY A 148 1.00 2.29 9.02
N ARG A 149 0.04 3.23 9.00
CA ARG A 149 -0.61 3.68 7.77
C ARG A 149 -1.10 5.12 7.94
N LYS A 150 -0.91 5.96 6.92
CA LYS A 150 -1.33 7.36 6.88
C LYS A 150 -1.68 7.84 5.47
#